data_AF-A0A970EZ96-F1
#
_entry.id   AF-A0A970EZ96-F1
#
_cell.length_a   1.000
_cell.length_b   1.000
_cell.length_c   1.000
_cell.angle_alpha   90.00
_cell.angle_beta   90.00
_cell.angle_gamma   90.00
#
_symmetry.space_group_name_H-M   'P 1'
#
loop_
_entity.id
_entity.type
_entity.pdbx_description
1 polymer ?
#
loop_
_entity_poly.entity_id
_entity_poly.type
_entity_poly.pdbx_seq_one_letter_code
_entity_poly.pdbx_strand_id
1 'polypeptide(L)'
;ERRRRIVNLYRGYKYILGTPNITKDNLKKLYKILSKGLLAKEEEQRMGNYYRLDPVYIYHSLNIIAKPDEGIKSELIDEYMNRLLNYLNENTGEKTHTDYYIKSQIAHFYFIYIHPYYDVNGRTARTTSMWYLLNNKAYPYLIFNRAIVLDKNKYYRVIRDVIKFHNMTYFLNYMLENVKVELEKEHIINSIESSINYSLTILERQTLHYILTMKSLKTVCDFTVYYNRHNDKKKVREVYQEMIEPLLDKNVIIKDRDTKKNMFDDTKNFVYKINEKYVDNNPVLIKRLKL
;
A
#
# COMPACT_ATOMS: atom_id res chain seq x y z
N GLU A 1 -1.61 19.61 5.13
CA GLU A 1 -0.90 18.80 4.10
C GLU A 1 -1.58 17.44 3.78
N ARG A 2 -1.84 16.57 4.78
CA ARG A 2 -2.47 15.24 4.61
C ARG A 2 -3.71 15.23 3.69
N ARG A 3 -4.67 16.14 3.90
CA ARG A 3 -5.87 16.28 3.05
C ARG A 3 -5.52 16.52 1.58
N ARG A 4 -4.51 17.35 1.28
CA ARG A 4 -4.05 17.60 -0.09
C ARG A 4 -3.49 16.32 -0.72
N ARG A 5 -2.69 15.56 0.03
CA ARG A 5 -2.15 14.27 -0.45
C ARG A 5 -3.26 13.29 -0.85
N ILE A 6 -4.35 13.21 -0.09
CA ILE A 6 -5.52 12.37 -0.41
C ILE A 6 -6.23 12.86 -1.67
N VAL A 7 -6.53 14.16 -1.75
CA VAL A 7 -7.21 14.76 -2.92
C VAL A 7 -6.39 14.62 -4.19
N ASN A 8 -5.07 14.83 -4.11
CA ASN A 8 -4.17 14.66 -5.24
C ASN A 8 -4.13 13.21 -5.71
N LEU A 9 -4.11 12.24 -4.79
CA LEU A 9 -4.14 10.82 -5.14
C LEU A 9 -5.46 10.44 -5.84
N TYR A 10 -6.60 10.88 -5.31
CA TYR A 10 -7.90 10.69 -5.95
C TYR A 10 -7.93 11.25 -7.38
N ARG A 11 -7.41 12.47 -7.58
CA ARG A 11 -7.30 13.09 -8.91
C ARG A 11 -6.35 12.33 -9.83
N GLY A 12 -5.23 11.84 -9.30
CA GLY A 12 -4.29 11.00 -10.05
C GLY A 12 -4.94 9.70 -10.52
N TYR A 13 -5.73 9.06 -9.67
CA TYR A 13 -6.48 7.85 -10.03
C TYR A 13 -7.54 8.13 -11.10
N LYS A 14 -8.29 9.23 -10.97
CA LYS A 14 -9.24 9.66 -12.01
C LYS A 14 -8.55 9.93 -13.35
N TYR A 15 -7.35 10.53 -13.30
CA TYR A 15 -6.58 10.86 -14.49
C TYR A 15 -6.13 9.61 -15.27
N ILE A 16 -5.55 8.62 -14.58
CA ILE A 16 -5.06 7.39 -15.25
C ILE A 16 -6.20 6.53 -15.79
N LEU A 17 -7.39 6.58 -15.17
CA LEU A 17 -8.57 5.86 -15.68
C LEU A 17 -9.06 6.43 -17.03
N GLY A 18 -8.83 7.72 -17.28
CA GLY A 18 -9.19 8.38 -18.55
C GLY A 18 -8.03 8.52 -19.54
N THR A 19 -6.84 8.04 -19.20
CA THR A 19 -5.63 8.24 -20.01
C THR A 19 -4.92 6.91 -20.21
N PRO A 20 -5.15 6.16 -21.30
CA PRO A 20 -4.56 4.82 -21.43
C PRO A 20 -3.05 4.85 -21.70
N ASN A 21 -2.52 5.85 -22.41
CA ASN A 21 -1.13 5.81 -22.87
C ASN A 21 -0.15 6.33 -21.80
N ILE A 22 0.78 5.46 -21.35
CA ILE A 22 1.84 5.80 -20.40
C ILE A 22 3.03 6.41 -21.17
N THR A 23 2.89 7.68 -21.53
CA THR A 23 3.96 8.46 -22.19
C THR A 23 4.67 9.37 -21.19
N LYS A 24 5.83 9.89 -21.58
CA LYS A 24 6.61 10.86 -20.80
C LYS A 24 5.80 12.10 -20.42
N ASP A 25 5.02 12.64 -21.37
CA ASP A 25 4.15 13.80 -21.13
C ASP A 25 2.99 13.48 -20.19
N ASN A 26 2.37 12.32 -20.35
CA ASN A 26 1.26 11.94 -19.48
C ASN A 26 1.76 11.59 -18.07
N LEU A 27 2.96 11.04 -17.93
CA LEU A 27 3.62 10.84 -16.63
C LEU A 27 3.94 12.18 -15.96
N LYS A 28 4.44 13.18 -16.70
CA LYS A 28 4.65 14.55 -16.18
C LYS A 28 3.34 15.16 -15.69
N LYS A 29 2.24 15.01 -16.43
CA LYS A 29 0.90 15.47 -16.01
C LYS A 29 0.44 14.76 -14.75
N LEU A 30 0.57 13.43 -14.67
CA LEU A 30 0.27 12.66 -13.47
C LEU A 30 1.09 13.16 -12.27
N TYR A 31 2.40 13.34 -12.45
CA TYR A 31 3.28 13.88 -11.42
C TYR A 31 2.79 15.24 -10.91
N LYS A 32 2.49 16.19 -11.81
CA LYS A 32 1.95 17.51 -11.45
C LYS A 32 0.65 17.42 -10.64
N ILE A 33 -0.22 16.46 -10.97
CA ILE A 33 -1.46 16.21 -10.20
C ILE A 33 -1.11 15.72 -8.80
N LEU A 34 -0.20 14.74 -8.69
CA LEU A 34 0.18 14.12 -7.43
C LEU A 34 0.95 15.08 -6.51
N SER A 35 1.77 15.98 -7.07
CA SER A 35 2.65 16.91 -6.36
C SER A 35 2.04 18.27 -6.05
N LYS A 36 0.87 18.60 -6.64
CA LYS A 36 0.22 19.92 -6.49
C LYS A 36 0.15 20.42 -5.05
N GLY A 37 0.87 21.50 -4.75
CA GLY A 37 0.87 22.18 -3.45
C GLY A 37 1.52 21.38 -2.31
N LEU A 38 2.46 20.48 -2.66
CA LEU A 38 3.26 19.67 -1.74
C LEU A 38 4.77 19.92 -1.86
N LEU A 39 5.24 20.45 -2.99
CA LEU A 39 6.64 20.77 -3.22
C LEU A 39 6.99 22.11 -2.55
N ALA A 40 8.24 22.25 -2.12
CA ALA A 40 8.76 23.57 -1.75
C ALA A 40 8.86 24.46 -2.99
N LYS A 41 8.75 25.79 -2.82
CA LYS A 41 8.77 26.72 -3.96
C LYS A 41 10.07 26.61 -4.76
N GLU A 42 11.17 26.39 -4.05
CA GLU A 42 12.50 26.25 -4.62
C GLU A 42 12.64 24.95 -5.43
N GLU A 43 11.95 23.87 -5.03
CA GLU A 43 11.91 22.61 -5.78
C GLU A 43 11.06 22.74 -7.04
N GLU A 44 9.93 23.46 -6.97
CA GLU A 44 9.10 23.75 -8.16
C GLU A 44 9.86 24.59 -9.18
N GLN A 45 10.63 25.58 -8.74
CA GLN A 45 11.44 26.46 -9.60
C GLN A 45 12.62 25.74 -10.25
N ARG A 46 13.26 24.80 -9.53
CA ARG A 46 14.41 24.03 -10.03
C ARG A 46 14.02 22.79 -10.83
N MET A 47 12.73 22.43 -10.85
CA MET A 47 12.25 21.32 -11.65
C MET A 47 12.56 21.55 -13.13
N GLY A 48 13.29 20.63 -13.75
CA GLY A 48 13.50 20.64 -15.18
C GLY A 48 12.20 20.41 -15.95
N ASN A 49 12.28 20.35 -17.28
CA ASN A 49 11.07 20.18 -18.09
C ASN A 49 10.30 18.90 -17.72
N TYR A 50 11.00 17.81 -17.41
CA TYR A 50 10.38 16.53 -17.05
C TYR A 50 10.78 16.02 -15.67
N TYR A 51 12.03 16.24 -15.25
CA TYR A 51 12.62 15.60 -14.09
C TYR A 51 13.48 16.60 -13.31
N ARG A 52 13.89 16.20 -12.11
CA ARG A 52 14.81 17.01 -11.28
C ARG A 52 16.16 17.22 -11.97
N LEU A 53 16.80 18.35 -11.69
CA LEU A 53 18.14 18.68 -12.19
C LEU A 53 19.23 18.52 -11.13
N ASP A 54 18.85 18.54 -9.85
CA ASP A 54 19.78 18.38 -8.74
C ASP A 54 19.72 16.98 -8.10
N PRO A 55 20.74 16.59 -7.32
CA PRO A 55 20.71 15.40 -6.47
C PRO A 55 19.56 15.41 -5.46
N VAL A 56 19.07 14.22 -5.12
CA VAL A 56 18.08 14.01 -4.05
C VAL A 56 18.53 12.86 -3.16
N TYR A 57 18.24 13.02 -1.87
CA TYR A 57 18.61 12.06 -0.84
C TYR A 57 17.37 11.41 -0.24
N ILE A 58 17.38 10.08 -0.18
CA ILE A 58 16.29 9.23 0.26
C ILE A 58 16.57 8.82 1.71
N TYR A 59 15.81 9.42 2.63
CA TYR A 59 15.95 9.16 4.06
C TYR A 59 15.06 8.01 4.53
N HIS A 60 15.62 7.14 5.36
CA HIS A 60 14.93 5.98 5.93
C HIS A 60 14.59 6.20 7.40
N SER A 61 13.34 5.90 7.79
CA SER A 61 12.75 6.26 9.08
C SER A 61 13.39 5.66 10.35
N LEU A 62 14.36 4.75 10.23
CA LEU A 62 14.90 4.02 11.39
C LEU A 62 16.40 4.22 11.64
N ASN A 63 17.12 4.95 10.78
CA ASN A 63 18.56 5.06 10.96
C ASN A 63 19.05 6.45 10.55
N ILE A 64 18.81 7.44 11.44
CA ILE A 64 19.29 8.83 11.29
C ILE A 64 20.83 8.88 11.16
N ILE A 65 21.52 7.83 11.61
CA ILE A 65 22.97 7.69 11.57
C ILE A 65 23.45 7.14 10.20
N ALA A 66 22.59 6.45 9.44
CA ALA A 66 22.99 5.92 8.14
C ALA A 66 22.98 7.01 7.07
N LYS A 67 24.02 7.03 6.22
CA LYS A 67 24.05 7.88 5.02
C LYS A 67 22.78 7.64 4.20
N PRO A 68 22.04 8.69 3.79
CA PRO A 68 20.86 8.51 2.95
C PRO A 68 21.26 7.93 1.59
N ASP A 69 20.37 7.15 0.99
CA ASP A 69 20.58 6.71 -0.38
C ASP A 69 20.43 7.91 -1.32
N GLU A 70 21.23 8.00 -2.37
CA GLU A 70 21.09 9.05 -3.38
C GLU A 70 20.28 8.50 -4.57
N GLY A 71 19.37 9.30 -5.11
CA GLY A 71 18.80 9.00 -6.42
C GLY A 71 19.89 8.99 -7.49
N ILE A 72 19.62 8.41 -8.66
CA ILE A 72 20.65 8.39 -9.73
C ILE A 72 21.05 9.81 -10.16
N LYS A 73 22.21 9.95 -10.79
CA LYS A 73 22.67 11.24 -11.33
C LYS A 73 21.62 11.84 -12.27
N SER A 74 21.36 13.15 -12.14
CA SER A 74 20.30 13.84 -12.88
C SER A 74 20.47 13.75 -14.40
N GLU A 75 21.71 13.77 -14.88
CA GLU A 75 22.09 13.59 -16.29
C GLU A 75 21.65 12.25 -16.90
N LEU A 76 21.45 11.21 -16.07
CA LEU A 76 21.04 9.88 -16.53
C LEU A 76 19.52 9.65 -16.45
N ILE A 77 18.78 10.50 -15.74
CA ILE A 77 17.35 10.27 -15.47
C ILE A 77 16.56 10.15 -16.76
N ASP A 78 16.84 10.99 -17.75
CA ASP A 78 16.08 10.98 -19.00
C ASP A 78 16.20 9.64 -19.73
N GLU A 79 17.43 9.13 -19.87
CA GLU A 79 17.71 7.84 -20.50
C GLU A 79 16.98 6.72 -19.76
N TYR A 80 17.18 6.58 -18.45
CA TYR A 80 16.59 5.49 -17.68
C TYR A 80 15.06 5.55 -17.61
N MET A 81 14.48 6.75 -17.54
CA MET A 81 13.03 6.89 -17.60
C MET A 81 12.47 6.55 -18.98
N ASN A 82 13.17 6.90 -20.07
CA ASN A 82 12.74 6.48 -21.40
C ASN A 82 12.80 4.94 -21.53
N ARG A 83 13.85 4.29 -21.02
CA ARG A 83 13.94 2.82 -20.99
C ARG A 83 12.82 2.19 -20.16
N LEU A 84 12.49 2.77 -19.01
CA LEU A 84 11.38 2.29 -18.18
C LEU A 84 10.02 2.46 -18.87
N LEU A 85 9.79 3.59 -19.54
CA LEU A 85 8.56 3.82 -20.29
C LEU A 85 8.45 2.89 -21.49
N ASN A 86 9.54 2.65 -22.22
CA ASN A 86 9.56 1.67 -23.31
C ASN A 86 9.25 0.27 -22.78
N TYR A 87 9.91 -0.15 -21.70
CA TYR A 87 9.65 -1.43 -21.05
C TYR A 87 8.16 -1.61 -20.70
N LEU A 88 7.50 -0.57 -20.15
CA LEU A 88 6.07 -0.61 -19.83
C LEU A 88 5.17 -0.70 -21.06
N ASN A 89 5.55 -0.12 -22.20
CA ASN A 89 4.74 -0.07 -23.41
C ASN A 89 5.03 -1.21 -24.40
N GLU A 90 6.18 -1.88 -24.26
CA GLU A 90 6.54 -3.07 -25.04
C GLU A 90 5.71 -4.28 -24.60
N ASN A 91 5.32 -5.13 -25.55
CA ASN A 91 4.81 -6.46 -25.26
C ASN A 91 6.00 -7.39 -25.05
N THR A 92 6.16 -7.93 -23.84
CA THR A 92 7.26 -8.88 -23.53
C THR A 92 6.75 -10.32 -23.39
N GLY A 93 5.54 -10.60 -23.89
CA GLY A 93 4.93 -11.92 -23.90
C GLY A 93 4.07 -12.22 -22.68
N GLU A 94 3.58 -11.20 -21.98
CA GLU A 94 2.71 -11.35 -20.80
C GLU A 94 1.37 -11.99 -21.20
N LYS A 95 1.02 -13.13 -20.59
CA LYS A 95 -0.21 -13.88 -20.91
C LYS A 95 -1.16 -14.00 -19.73
N THR A 96 -0.62 -13.94 -18.51
CA THR A 96 -1.36 -14.16 -17.27
C THR A 96 -1.36 -12.92 -16.39
N HIS A 97 -2.33 -12.82 -15.47
CA HIS A 97 -2.34 -11.76 -14.45
C HIS A 97 -1.04 -11.69 -13.65
N THR A 98 -0.40 -12.83 -13.40
CA THR A 98 0.90 -12.91 -12.71
C THR A 98 2.01 -12.25 -13.53
N ASP A 99 2.06 -12.47 -14.84
CA ASP A 99 3.09 -11.87 -15.72
C ASP A 99 2.98 -10.34 -15.71
N TYR A 100 1.76 -9.83 -15.90
CA TYR A 100 1.47 -8.40 -15.82
C TYR A 100 1.80 -7.82 -14.43
N TYR A 101 1.50 -8.55 -13.36
CA TYR A 101 1.84 -8.14 -12.01
C TYR A 101 3.35 -8.05 -11.81
N ILE A 102 4.11 -9.08 -12.21
CA ILE A 102 5.58 -9.08 -12.11
C ILE A 102 6.17 -7.88 -12.85
N LYS A 103 5.76 -7.66 -14.10
CA LYS A 103 6.21 -6.51 -14.90
C LYS A 103 5.90 -5.18 -14.23
N SER A 104 4.69 -5.02 -13.68
CA SER A 104 4.30 -3.84 -12.92
C SER A 104 5.21 -3.59 -11.71
N GLN A 105 5.63 -4.66 -11.01
CA GLN A 105 6.52 -4.56 -9.85
C GLN A 105 7.98 -4.27 -10.25
N ILE A 106 8.46 -4.82 -11.37
CA ILE A 106 9.76 -4.47 -11.95
C ILE A 106 9.79 -2.96 -12.26
N ALA A 107 8.74 -2.47 -12.92
CA ALA A 107 8.61 -1.05 -13.23
C ALA A 107 8.54 -0.18 -11.95
N HIS A 108 7.81 -0.63 -10.93
CA HIS A 108 7.76 0.03 -9.62
C HIS A 108 9.17 0.21 -9.06
N PHE A 109 9.94 -0.88 -9.00
CA PHE A 109 11.29 -0.89 -8.45
C PHE A 109 12.18 0.10 -9.19
N TYR A 110 12.24 0.02 -10.53
CA TYR A 110 13.10 0.89 -11.32
C TYR A 110 12.70 2.36 -11.19
N PHE A 111 11.41 2.68 -11.09
CA PHE A 111 10.98 4.05 -10.83
C PHE A 111 11.55 4.59 -9.51
N ILE A 112 11.48 3.79 -8.45
CA ILE A 112 11.97 4.16 -7.12
C ILE A 112 13.49 4.27 -7.08
N TYR A 113 14.17 3.37 -7.80
CA TYR A 113 15.61 3.37 -7.97
C TYR A 113 16.11 4.62 -8.73
N ILE A 114 15.46 4.97 -9.85
CA ILE A 114 15.78 6.19 -10.61
C ILE A 114 15.51 7.45 -9.78
N HIS A 115 14.38 7.47 -9.06
CA HIS A 115 13.97 8.60 -8.23
C HIS A 115 13.92 9.93 -9.03
N PRO A 116 13.07 10.04 -10.07
CA PRO A 116 13.16 11.10 -11.08
C PRO A 116 12.71 12.51 -10.63
N TYR A 117 12.14 12.65 -9.43
CA TYR A 117 11.58 13.93 -8.93
C TYR A 117 12.13 14.32 -7.56
N TYR A 118 11.94 15.58 -7.16
CA TYR A 118 12.34 16.08 -5.82
C TYR A 118 11.55 15.44 -4.67
N ASP A 119 10.22 15.35 -4.78
CA ASP A 119 9.36 14.58 -3.88
C ASP A 119 8.29 13.82 -4.69
N VAL A 120 7.48 13.00 -4.03
CA VAL A 120 6.30 12.30 -4.55
C VAL A 120 6.66 11.08 -5.40
N ASN A 121 7.93 10.68 -5.48
CA ASN A 121 8.40 9.49 -6.21
C ASN A 121 7.65 8.22 -5.80
N GLY A 122 7.56 7.93 -4.50
CA GLY A 122 6.86 6.73 -4.00
C GLY A 122 5.36 6.69 -4.32
N ARG A 123 4.69 7.83 -4.47
CA ARG A 123 3.28 7.90 -4.87
C ARG A 123 3.13 7.78 -6.39
N THR A 124 4.03 8.41 -7.13
CA THR A 124 4.05 8.35 -8.59
C THR A 124 4.36 6.94 -9.07
N ALA A 125 5.40 6.28 -8.52
CA ALA A 125 5.73 4.88 -8.82
C ALA A 125 4.53 3.93 -8.64
N ARG A 126 3.88 3.97 -7.46
CA ARG A 126 2.69 3.16 -7.17
C ARG A 126 1.54 3.43 -8.13
N THR A 127 1.31 4.69 -8.46
CA THR A 127 0.22 5.08 -9.36
C THR A 127 0.52 4.66 -10.79
N THR A 128 1.77 4.77 -11.25
CA THR A 128 2.22 4.30 -12.58
C THR A 128 2.16 2.77 -12.68
N SER A 129 2.58 2.03 -11.66
CA SER A 129 2.46 0.57 -11.63
C SER A 129 1.00 0.11 -11.67
N MET A 130 0.11 0.79 -10.93
CA MET A 130 -1.32 0.55 -11.02
C MET A 130 -1.89 0.92 -12.40
N TRP A 131 -1.43 2.03 -13.00
CA TRP A 131 -1.84 2.46 -14.32
C TRP A 131 -1.53 1.39 -15.38
N TYR A 132 -0.32 0.81 -15.35
CA TYR A 132 0.03 -0.31 -16.21
C TYR A 132 -0.92 -1.50 -16.03
N LEU A 133 -1.21 -1.89 -14.77
CA LEU A 133 -2.13 -3.00 -14.52
C LEU A 133 -3.53 -2.70 -15.07
N LEU A 134 -4.05 -1.49 -14.84
CA LEU A 134 -5.38 -1.06 -15.29
C LEU A 134 -5.51 -1.13 -16.81
N ASN A 135 -4.51 -0.63 -17.54
CA ASN A 135 -4.50 -0.69 -19.01
C ASN A 135 -4.57 -2.13 -19.53
N ASN A 136 -3.93 -3.07 -18.84
CA ASN A 136 -3.89 -4.48 -19.21
C ASN A 136 -5.02 -5.30 -18.58
N LYS A 137 -5.96 -4.67 -17.87
CA LYS A 137 -7.03 -5.34 -17.13
C LYS A 137 -6.52 -6.49 -16.24
N ALA A 138 -5.33 -6.30 -15.66
CA ALA A 138 -4.65 -7.30 -14.85
C ALA A 138 -4.87 -7.07 -13.35
N TYR A 139 -5.54 -8.01 -12.69
CA TYR A 139 -5.65 -7.99 -11.23
C TYR A 139 -4.33 -8.42 -10.56
N PRO A 140 -4.01 -7.91 -9.35
CA PRO A 140 -4.79 -6.96 -8.55
C PRO A 140 -4.27 -5.51 -8.62
N TYR A 141 -5.10 -4.58 -9.09
CA TYR A 141 -4.72 -3.18 -9.36
C TYR A 141 -4.33 -2.36 -8.13
N LEU A 142 -5.06 -2.48 -7.02
CA LEU A 142 -4.97 -1.56 -5.86
C LEU A 142 -4.35 -2.20 -4.62
N ILE A 143 -4.37 -3.52 -4.54
CA ILE A 143 -4.23 -4.27 -3.30
C ILE A 143 -2.77 -4.24 -2.79
N PHE A 144 -1.79 -4.28 -3.69
CA PHE A 144 -0.36 -4.31 -3.32
C PHE A 144 0.11 -3.04 -2.59
N ASN A 145 -0.58 -1.92 -2.78
CA ASN A 145 -0.25 -0.64 -2.14
C ASN A 145 -0.43 -0.67 -0.62
N ARG A 146 -1.36 -1.49 -0.09
CA ARG A 146 -1.65 -1.59 1.35
C ARG A 146 -0.48 -2.22 2.11
N ALA A 147 0.07 -3.31 1.58
CA ALA A 147 1.17 -4.02 2.20
C ALA A 147 2.45 -3.17 2.35
N ILE A 148 2.77 -2.34 1.34
CA ILE A 148 3.91 -1.41 1.39
C ILE A 148 3.78 -0.42 2.55
N VAL A 149 2.56 0.06 2.83
CA VAL A 149 2.32 1.08 3.86
C VAL A 149 2.48 0.53 5.28
N LEU A 150 2.15 -0.75 5.49
CA LEU A 150 2.14 -1.39 6.80
C LEU A 150 3.56 -1.76 7.29
N ASP A 151 4.50 -2.05 6.38
CA ASP A 151 5.90 -2.32 6.72
C ASP A 151 6.88 -1.59 5.78
N LYS A 152 6.84 -0.25 5.85
CA LYS A 152 7.74 0.63 5.07
C LYS A 152 9.21 0.31 5.28
N ASN A 153 9.59 -0.11 6.49
CA ASN A 153 10.98 -0.38 6.84
C ASN A 153 11.49 -1.63 6.11
N LYS A 154 10.71 -2.72 6.09
CA LYS A 154 11.05 -3.90 5.31
C LYS A 154 11.04 -3.60 3.82
N TYR A 155 10.08 -2.81 3.33
CA TYR A 155 10.03 -2.40 1.93
C TYR A 155 11.33 -1.73 1.47
N TYR A 156 11.82 -0.71 2.19
CA TYR A 156 13.07 -0.05 1.83
C TYR A 156 14.31 -0.93 2.03
N ARG A 157 14.31 -1.79 3.04
CA ARG A 157 15.39 -2.79 3.23
C ARG A 157 15.52 -3.70 2.00
N VAL A 158 14.40 -4.24 1.52
CA VAL A 158 14.37 -5.12 0.34
C VAL A 158 14.89 -4.41 -0.91
N ILE A 159 14.56 -3.12 -1.10
CA ILE A 159 15.11 -2.33 -2.22
C ILE A 159 16.63 -2.26 -2.12
N ARG A 160 17.18 -1.96 -0.93
CA ARG A 160 18.63 -1.93 -0.72
C ARG A 160 19.29 -3.28 -0.92
N ASP A 161 18.63 -4.37 -0.54
CA ASP A 161 19.13 -5.73 -0.79
C ASP A 161 19.21 -6.01 -2.30
N VAL A 162 18.21 -5.59 -3.10
CA VAL A 162 18.30 -5.70 -4.57
C VAL A 162 19.50 -4.91 -5.11
N ILE A 163 19.71 -3.68 -4.66
CA ILE A 163 20.81 -2.83 -5.11
C ILE A 163 22.16 -3.45 -4.72
N LYS A 164 22.30 -3.92 -3.48
CA LYS A 164 23.53 -4.48 -2.93
C LYS A 164 23.91 -5.81 -3.58
N PHE A 165 22.93 -6.67 -3.81
CA PHE A 165 23.16 -8.04 -4.32
C PHE A 165 22.85 -8.20 -5.81
N HIS A 166 22.47 -7.11 -6.50
CA HIS A 166 22.06 -7.11 -7.90
C HIS A 166 21.01 -8.19 -8.24
N ASN A 167 20.10 -8.47 -7.31
CA ASN A 167 19.14 -9.56 -7.44
C ASN A 167 17.71 -9.07 -7.19
N MET A 168 16.97 -8.82 -8.28
CA MET A 168 15.59 -8.34 -8.24
C MET A 168 14.60 -9.33 -7.62
N THR A 169 14.97 -10.60 -7.53
CA THR A 169 14.14 -11.66 -6.95
C THR A 169 13.75 -11.36 -5.50
N TYR A 170 14.61 -10.66 -4.73
CA TYR A 170 14.26 -10.23 -3.38
C TYR A 170 13.03 -9.32 -3.35
N PHE A 171 12.96 -8.35 -4.28
CA PHE A 171 11.83 -7.43 -4.39
C PHE A 171 10.58 -8.12 -4.93
N LEU A 172 10.74 -8.95 -5.97
CA LEU A 172 9.60 -9.68 -6.54
C LEU A 172 8.99 -10.65 -5.54
N ASN A 173 9.79 -11.44 -4.81
CA ASN A 173 9.30 -12.33 -3.77
C ASN A 173 8.59 -11.55 -2.66
N TYR A 174 9.15 -10.42 -2.22
CA TYR A 174 8.50 -9.55 -1.24
C TYR A 174 7.13 -9.06 -1.73
N MET A 175 7.05 -8.55 -2.96
CA MET A 175 5.80 -8.03 -3.52
C MET A 175 4.76 -9.13 -3.79
N LEU A 176 5.20 -10.32 -4.23
CA LEU A 176 4.34 -11.47 -4.48
C LEU A 176 3.79 -12.07 -3.18
N GLU A 177 4.61 -12.22 -2.14
CA GLU A 177 4.11 -12.74 -0.87
C GLU A 177 3.13 -11.77 -0.20
N ASN A 178 3.40 -10.47 -0.27
CA ASN A 178 2.48 -9.46 0.23
C ASN A 178 1.13 -9.45 -0.51
N VAL A 179 1.14 -9.52 -1.84
CA VAL A 179 -0.12 -9.50 -2.59
C VAL A 179 -0.95 -10.76 -2.36
N LYS A 180 -0.30 -11.92 -2.18
CA LYS A 180 -0.99 -13.16 -1.81
C LYS A 180 -1.68 -13.01 -0.45
N VAL A 181 -1.01 -12.48 0.56
CA VAL A 181 -1.61 -12.21 1.87
C VAL A 181 -2.82 -11.29 1.75
N GLU A 182 -2.72 -10.22 0.97
CA GLU A 182 -3.85 -9.31 0.82
C GLU A 182 -5.02 -9.92 0.03
N LEU A 183 -4.76 -10.79 -0.95
CA LEU A 183 -5.79 -11.56 -1.65
C LEU A 183 -6.49 -12.55 -0.70
N GLU A 184 -5.76 -13.18 0.22
CA GLU A 184 -6.34 -14.02 1.27
C GLU A 184 -7.27 -13.19 2.18
N LYS A 185 -6.91 -11.95 2.51
CA LYS A 185 -7.78 -11.04 3.28
C LYS A 185 -9.06 -10.70 2.54
N GLU A 186 -8.97 -10.35 1.26
CA GLU A 186 -10.15 -10.05 0.44
C GLU A 186 -11.06 -11.28 0.31
N HIS A 187 -10.48 -12.48 0.16
CA HIS A 187 -11.26 -13.72 0.14
C HIS A 187 -12.03 -13.94 1.45
N ILE A 188 -11.37 -13.79 2.61
CA ILE A 188 -12.03 -13.90 3.92
C ILE A 188 -13.14 -12.87 4.07
N ILE A 189 -12.88 -11.60 3.75
CA ILE A 189 -13.87 -10.52 3.90
C ILE A 189 -15.06 -10.74 2.96
N ASN A 190 -14.82 -11.16 1.71
CA ASN A 190 -15.89 -11.45 0.76
C ASN A 190 -16.71 -12.69 1.17
N SER A 191 -16.08 -13.69 1.77
CA SER A 191 -16.79 -14.83 2.37
C SER A 191 -17.71 -14.37 3.51
N ILE A 192 -17.20 -13.51 4.40
CA ILE A 192 -17.98 -12.95 5.50
C ILE A 192 -19.20 -12.22 4.95
N GLU A 193 -19.00 -11.30 4.00
CA GLU A 193 -20.10 -10.55 3.40
C GLU A 193 -21.13 -11.42 2.70
N SER A 194 -20.69 -12.48 2.02
CA SER A 194 -21.60 -13.41 1.34
C SER A 194 -22.40 -14.28 2.32
N SER A 195 -21.95 -14.38 3.58
CA SER A 195 -22.56 -15.25 4.58
C SER A 195 -23.45 -14.50 5.58
N ILE A 196 -23.37 -13.18 5.63
CA ILE A 196 -24.18 -12.34 6.52
C ILE A 196 -25.33 -11.68 5.75
N ASN A 197 -26.43 -11.38 6.44
CA ASN A 197 -27.60 -10.73 5.83
C ASN A 197 -27.47 -9.19 5.76
N TYR A 198 -26.31 -8.64 6.09
CA TYR A 198 -26.06 -7.20 6.18
C TYR A 198 -24.90 -6.81 5.28
N SER A 199 -24.90 -5.58 4.78
CA SER A 199 -23.70 -5.03 4.14
C SER A 199 -22.69 -4.56 5.19
N LEU A 200 -21.40 -4.79 4.92
CA LEU A 200 -20.35 -4.12 5.67
C LEU A 200 -20.15 -2.73 5.08
N THR A 201 -20.11 -1.74 5.95
CA THR A 201 -19.69 -0.39 5.62
C THR A 201 -18.20 -0.38 5.25
N ILE A 202 -17.76 0.71 4.61
CA ILE A 202 -16.34 0.91 4.27
C ILE A 202 -15.45 0.86 5.53
N LEU A 203 -15.93 1.43 6.64
CA LEU A 203 -15.17 1.42 7.90
C LEU A 203 -15.04 0.00 8.47
N GLU A 204 -16.11 -0.80 8.46
CA GLU A 204 -16.10 -2.18 8.93
C GLU A 204 -15.18 -3.08 8.08
N ARG A 205 -15.23 -2.95 6.75
CA ARG A 205 -14.27 -3.62 5.85
C ARG A 205 -12.82 -3.23 6.19
N GLN A 206 -12.56 -1.93 6.40
CA GLN A 206 -11.24 -1.46 6.80
C GLN A 206 -10.81 -2.02 8.16
N THR A 207 -11.72 -2.07 9.13
CA THR A 207 -11.46 -2.69 10.44
C THR A 207 -11.05 -4.15 10.29
N LEU A 208 -11.77 -4.94 9.47
CA LEU A 208 -11.41 -6.33 9.20
C LEU A 208 -10.01 -6.46 8.57
N HIS A 209 -9.64 -5.58 7.64
CA HIS A 209 -8.27 -5.56 7.11
C HIS A 209 -7.22 -5.33 8.21
N TYR A 210 -7.46 -4.41 9.15
CA TYR A 210 -6.57 -4.21 10.30
C TYR A 210 -6.51 -5.46 11.19
N ILE A 211 -7.67 -6.05 11.53
CA ILE A 211 -7.77 -7.27 12.35
C ILE A 211 -6.98 -8.42 11.72
N LEU A 212 -7.15 -8.66 10.41
CA LEU A 212 -6.46 -9.71 9.66
C LEU A 212 -4.97 -9.43 9.45
N THR A 213 -4.51 -8.19 9.67
CA THR A 213 -3.09 -7.81 9.59
C THR A 213 -2.37 -8.00 10.92
N MET A 214 -3.08 -7.84 12.04
CA MET A 214 -2.50 -7.95 13.38
C MET A 214 -1.97 -9.37 13.64
N LYS A 215 -0.69 -9.45 13.99
CA LYS A 215 -0.03 -10.70 14.42
C LYS A 215 -0.13 -10.95 15.93
N SER A 216 -0.44 -9.92 16.71
CA SER A 216 -0.57 -9.99 18.17
C SER A 216 -1.94 -10.54 18.57
N LEU A 217 -2.11 -10.76 19.87
CA LEU A 217 -3.43 -10.99 20.46
C LEU A 217 -4.38 -9.86 20.04
N LYS A 218 -5.60 -10.26 19.66
CA LYS A 218 -6.63 -9.35 19.14
C LYS A 218 -7.47 -8.84 20.31
N THR A 219 -6.96 -7.85 21.05
CA THR A 219 -7.73 -7.11 22.06
C THR A 219 -8.09 -5.71 21.57
N VAL A 220 -9.14 -5.11 22.15
CA VAL A 220 -9.59 -3.76 21.77
C VAL A 220 -8.49 -2.72 21.98
N CYS A 221 -7.76 -2.82 23.11
CA CYS A 221 -6.62 -1.96 23.40
C CYS A 221 -5.46 -2.16 22.42
N ASP A 222 -5.09 -3.41 22.10
CA ASP A 222 -4.00 -3.71 21.16
C ASP A 222 -4.35 -3.24 19.74
N PHE A 223 -5.60 -3.41 19.31
CA PHE A 223 -6.10 -2.88 18.04
C PHE A 223 -6.02 -1.36 18.00
N THR A 224 -6.43 -0.68 19.09
CA THR A 224 -6.33 0.78 19.19
C THR A 224 -4.89 1.26 19.03
N VAL A 225 -3.93 0.61 19.72
CA VAL A 225 -2.51 0.92 19.59
C VAL A 225 -2.04 0.68 18.15
N TYR A 226 -2.43 -0.43 17.53
CA TYR A 226 -2.04 -0.76 16.17
C TYR A 226 -2.61 0.24 15.15
N TYR A 227 -3.91 0.56 15.22
CA TYR A 227 -4.58 1.55 14.39
C TYR A 227 -3.90 2.92 14.51
N ASN A 228 -3.61 3.38 15.73
CA ASN A 228 -3.01 4.69 15.99
C ASN A 228 -1.56 4.84 15.48
N ARG A 229 -0.85 3.74 15.19
CA ARG A 229 0.49 3.80 14.55
C ARG A 229 0.43 4.26 13.10
N HIS A 230 -0.71 4.08 12.44
CA HIS A 230 -0.86 4.31 11.00
C HIS A 230 -1.92 5.37 10.65
N ASN A 231 -2.72 5.81 11.62
CA ASN A 231 -3.88 6.68 11.41
C ASN A 231 -3.89 7.88 12.36
N ASP A 232 -4.89 8.75 12.21
CA ASP A 232 -5.17 9.77 13.23
C ASP A 232 -5.53 9.09 14.54
N LYS A 233 -5.03 9.64 15.66
CA LYS A 233 -5.18 9.01 16.96
C LYS A 233 -6.65 9.02 17.39
N LYS A 234 -7.15 7.84 17.75
CA LYS A 234 -8.44 7.64 18.42
C LYS A 234 -8.23 7.11 19.83
N LYS A 235 -9.11 7.48 20.75
CA LYS A 235 -9.19 6.88 22.09
C LYS A 235 -9.76 5.46 21.97
N VAL A 236 -9.48 4.63 22.98
CA VAL A 236 -9.97 3.23 23.02
C VAL A 236 -11.49 3.17 22.94
N ARG A 237 -12.21 4.10 23.60
CA ARG A 237 -13.67 4.19 23.55
C ARG A 237 -14.19 4.43 22.12
N GLU A 238 -13.60 5.38 21.40
CA GLU A 238 -13.98 5.70 20.02
C GLU A 238 -13.71 4.51 19.08
N VAL A 239 -12.57 3.83 19.24
CA VAL A 239 -12.25 2.63 18.48
C VAL A 239 -13.24 1.50 18.76
N TYR A 240 -13.59 1.29 20.03
CA TYR A 240 -14.58 0.29 20.41
C TYR A 240 -15.92 0.57 19.74
N GLN A 241 -16.49 1.76 19.95
CA GLN A 241 -17.83 2.13 19.48
C GLN A 241 -17.94 2.20 17.95
N GLU A 242 -16.92 2.73 17.27
CA GLU A 242 -17.00 2.94 15.81
C GLU A 242 -16.49 1.78 14.98
N MET A 243 -15.67 0.89 15.54
CA MET A 243 -14.96 -0.14 14.77
C MET A 243 -15.18 -1.56 15.26
N ILE A 244 -15.20 -1.80 16.59
CA ILE A 244 -15.29 -3.15 17.16
C ILE A 244 -16.74 -3.55 17.44
N GLU A 245 -17.50 -2.71 18.12
CA GLU A 245 -18.90 -2.94 18.50
C GLU A 245 -19.80 -3.23 17.28
N PRO A 246 -19.72 -2.50 16.15
CA PRO A 246 -20.54 -2.81 14.98
C PRO A 246 -20.27 -4.21 14.40
N LEU A 247 -19.03 -4.70 14.49
CA LEU A 247 -18.67 -6.05 14.05
C LEU A 247 -19.13 -7.13 15.03
N LEU A 248 -19.21 -6.83 16.34
CA LEU A 248 -19.80 -7.71 17.35
C LEU A 248 -21.30 -7.82 17.17
N ASP A 249 -21.99 -6.70 16.94
CA ASP A 249 -23.44 -6.64 16.72
C ASP A 249 -23.86 -7.45 15.49
N LYS A 250 -23.03 -7.41 14.43
CA LYS A 250 -23.21 -8.23 13.22
C LYS A 250 -22.71 -9.67 13.37
N ASN A 251 -22.19 -10.04 14.54
CA ASN A 251 -21.61 -11.35 14.84
C ASN A 251 -20.41 -11.74 13.94
N VAL A 252 -19.82 -10.77 13.24
CA VAL A 252 -18.68 -10.97 12.32
C VAL A 252 -17.41 -11.28 13.11
N ILE A 253 -17.27 -10.64 14.28
CA ILE A 253 -16.31 -11.04 15.30
C ILE A 253 -17.06 -11.47 16.55
N ILE A 254 -16.44 -12.31 17.35
CA ILE A 254 -16.98 -12.78 18.62
C ILE A 254 -15.98 -12.53 19.75
N LYS A 255 -16.51 -12.22 20.94
CA LYS A 255 -15.72 -12.16 22.16
C LYS A 255 -15.30 -13.58 22.55
N ASP A 256 -14.00 -13.78 22.75
CA ASP A 256 -13.41 -15.06 23.15
C ASP A 256 -13.29 -15.15 24.68
N ARG A 257 -12.67 -14.15 25.32
CA ARG A 257 -12.52 -14.08 26.78
C ARG A 257 -12.21 -12.66 27.27
N ASP A 258 -12.55 -12.38 28.52
CA ASP A 258 -12.11 -11.15 29.18
C ASP A 258 -10.62 -11.18 29.55
N THR A 259 -10.00 -10.00 29.55
CA THR A 259 -8.68 -9.77 30.11
C THR A 259 -8.81 -9.22 31.54
N LYS A 260 -7.71 -9.20 32.29
CA LYS A 260 -7.72 -8.64 33.66
C LYS A 260 -7.96 -7.13 33.69
N LYS A 261 -7.57 -6.42 32.63
CA LYS A 261 -7.61 -4.95 32.54
C LYS A 261 -8.94 -4.46 31.99
N ASN A 262 -9.32 -3.24 32.37
CA ASN A 262 -10.42 -2.52 31.73
C ASN A 262 -9.92 -1.78 30.49
N MET A 263 -10.76 -1.65 29.46
CA MET A 263 -10.43 -0.87 28.25
C MET A 263 -10.72 0.61 28.42
N PHE A 264 -11.77 0.95 29.16
CA PHE A 264 -12.13 2.28 29.64
C PHE A 264 -13.19 2.11 30.74
N ASP A 265 -13.25 3.07 31.67
CA ASP A 265 -14.15 3.03 32.84
C ASP A 265 -14.10 1.64 33.53
N ASP A 266 -15.28 1.07 33.83
CA ASP A 266 -15.44 -0.27 34.40
C ASP A 266 -15.64 -1.37 33.34
N THR A 267 -15.51 -1.04 32.04
CA THR A 267 -15.68 -2.03 30.97
C THR A 267 -14.42 -2.85 30.78
N LYS A 268 -14.52 -4.18 30.95
CA LYS A 268 -13.40 -5.11 30.74
C LYS A 268 -12.92 -5.07 29.29
N ASN A 269 -11.60 -5.03 29.12
CA ASN A 269 -10.99 -5.30 27.83
C ASN A 269 -11.06 -6.81 27.56
N PHE A 270 -11.24 -7.21 26.31
CA PHE A 270 -11.43 -8.62 25.94
C PHE A 270 -10.63 -8.99 24.69
N VAL A 271 -10.38 -10.28 24.56
CA VAL A 271 -9.88 -10.90 23.33
C VAL A 271 -11.08 -11.18 22.43
N TYR A 272 -10.97 -10.85 21.15
CA TYR A 272 -11.95 -11.20 20.13
C TYR A 272 -11.30 -11.99 19.00
N LYS A 273 -12.11 -12.73 18.25
CA LYS A 273 -11.69 -13.44 17.04
C LYS A 273 -12.73 -13.28 15.95
N ILE A 274 -12.31 -13.48 14.70
CA ILE A 274 -13.25 -13.55 13.57
C ILE A 274 -14.14 -14.76 13.78
N ASN A 275 -15.43 -14.59 13.51
CA ASN A 275 -16.37 -15.69 13.58
C ASN A 275 -16.18 -16.62 12.38
N GLU A 276 -15.49 -17.74 12.61
CA GLU A 276 -15.16 -18.72 11.57
C GLU A 276 -16.39 -19.33 10.89
N LYS A 277 -17.59 -19.22 11.47
CA LYS A 277 -18.86 -19.60 10.83
C LYS A 277 -19.06 -18.92 9.47
N TYR A 278 -18.55 -17.70 9.29
CA TYR A 278 -18.73 -16.90 8.08
C TYR A 278 -17.52 -16.92 7.15
N VAL A 279 -16.51 -17.73 7.46
CA VAL A 279 -15.25 -17.77 6.71
C VAL A 279 -15.12 -19.08 5.94
N ASP A 280 -14.94 -18.97 4.62
CA ASP A 280 -14.49 -20.06 3.78
C ASP A 280 -13.03 -20.38 4.10
N ASN A 281 -12.83 -21.40 4.94
CA ASN A 281 -11.52 -21.86 5.40
C ASN A 281 -10.80 -22.77 4.38
N ASN A 282 -11.06 -22.61 3.07
CA ASN A 282 -10.41 -23.40 2.05
C ASN A 282 -8.88 -23.30 2.13
N PRO A 283 -8.15 -24.38 2.48
CA PRO A 283 -6.71 -24.35 2.70
C PRO A 283 -5.90 -24.14 1.41
N VAL A 284 -6.55 -24.26 0.24
CA VAL A 284 -5.96 -23.90 -1.05
C VAL A 284 -5.93 -22.38 -1.22
N LEU A 285 -6.96 -21.69 -0.73
CA LEU A 285 -7.14 -20.24 -0.87
C LEU A 285 -6.53 -19.46 0.28
N ILE A 286 -6.57 -19.98 1.52
CA ILE A 286 -6.01 -19.35 2.72
C ILE A 286 -4.84 -20.20 3.22
N LYS A 287 -3.60 -19.74 2.98
CA LYS A 287 -2.39 -20.47 3.37
C LYS A 287 -1.55 -19.75 4.43
N ARG A 288 -1.63 -18.43 4.48
CA ARG A 288 -0.70 -17.58 5.26
C ARG A 288 -1.37 -16.95 6.45
N LEU A 289 -2.65 -16.60 6.33
CA LEU A 289 -3.43 -16.04 7.43
C LEU A 289 -3.82 -17.13 8.42
N LYS A 290 -3.68 -16.82 9.71
CA LYS A 290 -4.21 -17.60 10.82
C LYS A 290 -5.34 -16.78 11.45
N LEU A 291 -6.55 -17.32 11.42
CA LEU A 291 -7.74 -16.68 11.96
C LEU A 291 -7.68 -16.61 13.49
#